data_AF-A0A9K3DKN9-F1
#
_entry.id   AF-A0A9K3DKN9-F1
#
_cell.length_a   1.000
_cell.length_b   1.000
_cell.length_c   1.000
_cell.angle_alpha   90.00
_cell.angle_beta   90.00
_cell.angle_gamma   90.00
#
_symmetry.space_group_name_H-M   'P 1'
#
loop_
_entity.id
_entity.type
_entity.pdbx_description
1 polymer ?
#
loop_
_entity_poly.entity_id
_entity_poly.type
_entity_poly.pdbx_seq_one_letter_code
_entity_poly.pdbx_strand_id
1 'polypeptide(L)'
;MQSYHRKQAEHFCDLSNLMASSSFVSFGVILVWLMSCFSYGNGCYTSIISFGDSLADTGNLKQLGFISNRVLPVFLPPYGENFLNQSTGRCSNGRLIIDFLGNFSISLCCIL
;
A
#
# COMPACT_ATOMS: atom_id res chain seq x y z
N MET A 1 -23.32 54.47 -26.95
CA MET A 1 -23.47 53.04 -27.29
C MET A 1 -22.14 52.27 -27.29
N GLN A 2 -21.07 52.74 -27.94
CA GLN A 2 -19.75 52.07 -27.93
C GLN A 2 -19.08 51.91 -26.55
N SER A 3 -19.28 52.85 -25.62
CA SER A 3 -18.72 52.73 -24.25
C SER A 3 -19.35 51.59 -23.44
N TYR A 4 -20.62 51.27 -23.68
CA TYR A 4 -21.31 50.15 -23.02
C TYR A 4 -20.75 48.80 -23.49
N HIS A 5 -20.52 48.65 -24.79
CA HIS A 5 -19.88 47.45 -25.35
C HIS A 5 -18.42 47.29 -24.89
N ARG A 6 -17.66 48.39 -24.70
CA ARG A 6 -16.30 48.33 -24.15
C ARG A 6 -16.30 47.87 -22.68
N LYS A 7 -17.19 48.42 -21.84
CA LYS A 7 -17.34 47.97 -20.44
C LYS A 7 -17.81 46.51 -20.35
N GLN A 8 -18.67 46.07 -21.27
CA GLN A 8 -19.13 44.69 -21.32
C GLN A 8 -18.02 43.71 -21.75
N ALA A 9 -17.09 44.16 -22.60
CA ALA A 9 -15.90 43.38 -22.98
C ALA A 9 -14.84 43.33 -21.86
N GLU A 10 -14.62 44.42 -21.11
CA GLU A 10 -13.73 44.45 -19.95
C GLU A 10 -14.20 43.49 -18.84
N HIS A 11 -15.50 43.51 -18.52
CA HIS A 11 -16.10 42.59 -17.54
C HIS A 11 -16.01 41.12 -17.97
N PHE A 12 -16.10 40.84 -19.28
CA PHE A 12 -15.95 39.48 -19.80
C PHE A 12 -14.48 38.98 -19.68
N CYS A 13 -13.51 39.87 -19.90
CA CYS A 13 -12.09 39.57 -19.74
C CYS A 13 -11.73 39.32 -18.26
N ASP A 14 -12.23 40.14 -17.34
CA ASP A 14 -12.03 39.97 -15.90
C ASP A 14 -12.60 38.65 -15.38
N LEU A 15 -13.81 38.28 -15.82
CA LEU A 15 -14.43 37.01 -15.45
C LEU A 15 -13.61 35.82 -15.99
N SER A 16 -13.10 35.92 -17.22
CA SER A 16 -12.25 34.87 -17.80
C SER A 16 -10.91 34.70 -17.06
N ASN A 17 -10.27 35.80 -16.64
CA ASN A 17 -9.05 35.77 -15.84
C ASN A 17 -9.30 35.22 -14.43
N LEU A 18 -10.44 35.55 -13.82
CA LEU A 18 -10.83 35.02 -12.51
C LEU A 18 -11.07 33.50 -12.58
N MET A 19 -11.79 33.01 -13.59
CA MET A 19 -12.02 31.57 -13.81
C MET A 19 -10.71 30.82 -14.16
N ALA A 20 -9.79 31.45 -14.87
CA ALA A 20 -8.46 30.90 -15.10
C ALA A 20 -7.66 30.82 -13.78
N SER A 21 -7.66 31.89 -12.98
CA SER A 21 -6.93 31.91 -11.70
C SER A 21 -7.43 30.86 -10.70
N SER A 22 -8.75 30.64 -10.61
CA SER A 22 -9.34 29.65 -9.71
C SER A 22 -9.07 28.22 -10.16
N SER A 23 -9.00 27.97 -11.47
CA SER A 23 -8.62 26.67 -12.02
C SER A 23 -7.13 26.35 -11.82
N PHE A 24 -6.24 27.35 -11.90
CA PHE A 24 -4.83 27.17 -11.53
C PHE A 24 -4.64 26.89 -10.04
N VAL A 25 -5.36 27.61 -9.17
CA VAL A 25 -5.30 27.39 -7.71
C VAL A 25 -5.84 26.00 -7.35
N SER A 26 -6.97 25.58 -7.92
CA SER A 26 -7.53 24.26 -7.64
C SER A 26 -6.61 23.13 -8.13
N PHE A 27 -6.01 23.27 -9.32
CA PHE A 27 -5.02 22.31 -9.81
C PHE A 27 -3.79 22.26 -8.91
N GLY A 28 -3.30 23.41 -8.44
CA GLY A 28 -2.19 23.48 -7.48
C GLY A 28 -2.51 22.77 -6.15
N VAL A 29 -3.72 22.97 -5.60
CA VAL A 29 -4.17 22.29 -4.38
C VAL A 29 -4.25 20.77 -4.58
N ILE A 30 -4.80 20.32 -5.73
CA ILE A 30 -4.88 18.90 -6.07
C ILE A 30 -3.47 18.30 -6.18
N LEU A 31 -2.53 18.97 -6.85
CA LEU A 31 -1.15 18.51 -6.95
C LEU A 31 -0.46 18.41 -5.58
N VAL A 32 -0.64 19.40 -4.70
CA VAL A 32 -0.08 19.36 -3.33
C VAL A 32 -0.68 18.20 -2.52
N TRP A 33 -1.98 17.94 -2.66
CA TRP A 33 -2.64 16.78 -2.06
C TRP A 33 -2.07 15.46 -2.60
N LEU A 34 -1.85 15.36 -3.91
CA LEU A 34 -1.25 14.18 -4.55
C LEU A 34 0.21 13.97 -4.11
N MET A 35 0.99 15.03 -3.89
CA MET A 35 2.38 14.92 -3.41
C MET A 35 2.49 14.55 -1.92
N SER A 36 1.47 14.88 -1.11
CA SER A 36 1.47 14.57 0.34
C SER A 36 1.36 13.07 0.65
N CYS A 37 0.89 12.26 -0.32
CA CYS A 37 0.80 10.81 -0.19
C CYS A 37 2.15 10.07 -0.35
N PHE A 38 3.21 10.75 -0.81
CA PHE A 38 4.50 10.13 -1.15
C PHE A 38 5.63 10.46 -0.17
N SER A 39 5.33 10.91 1.04
CA SER A 39 6.34 10.94 2.11
C SER A 39 6.55 9.54 2.67
N TYR A 40 7.22 8.68 1.90
CA TYR A 40 7.77 7.44 2.44
C TYR A 40 8.91 7.81 3.40
N GLY A 41 8.80 7.38 4.66
CA GLY A 41 9.93 7.44 5.57
C GLY A 41 11.06 6.59 5.00
N ASN A 42 12.13 7.21 4.53
CA ASN A 42 13.39 6.54 4.18
C ASN A 42 14.04 6.06 5.48
N GLY A 43 13.57 4.92 5.97
CA GLY A 43 14.04 4.30 7.20
C GLY A 43 14.09 2.79 7.04
N CYS A 44 15.25 2.23 7.33
CA CYS A 44 15.42 0.80 7.50
C CYS A 44 14.70 0.33 8.76
N TYR A 45 13.76 -0.60 8.62
CA TYR A 45 13.26 -1.35 9.77
C TYR A 45 14.17 -2.53 10.04
N THR A 46 14.69 -2.63 11.27
CA THR A 46 15.53 -3.76 11.70
C THR A 46 14.73 -5.03 11.96
N SER A 47 13.42 -4.89 12.19
CA SER A 47 12.53 -6.00 12.53
C SER A 47 11.08 -5.67 12.23
N ILE A 48 10.30 -6.70 11.91
CA ILE A 48 8.84 -6.62 11.76
C ILE A 48 8.22 -7.56 12.79
N ILE A 49 7.29 -7.04 13.59
CA ILE A 49 6.50 -7.83 14.54
C ILE A 49 5.08 -7.94 13.98
N SER A 50 4.64 -9.16 13.72
CA SER A 50 3.34 -9.45 13.11
C SER A 50 2.40 -10.07 14.13
N PHE A 51 1.22 -9.47 14.30
CA PHE A 51 0.12 -10.01 15.08
C PHE A 51 -1.05 -10.31 14.15
N GLY A 52 -1.79 -11.37 14.43
CA GLY A 52 -2.97 -11.69 13.65
C GLY A 52 -3.41 -13.12 13.81
N ASP A 53 -4.14 -13.59 12.81
CA ASP A 53 -4.66 -14.94 12.69
C ASP A 53 -3.78 -15.80 11.77
N SER A 54 -4.39 -16.81 11.16
CA SER A 54 -3.73 -17.73 10.24
C SER A 54 -3.06 -17.08 9.03
N LEU A 55 -3.47 -15.87 8.61
CA LEU A 55 -2.84 -15.14 7.50
C LEU A 55 -1.54 -14.44 7.91
N ALA A 56 -1.37 -14.16 9.20
CA ALA A 56 -0.15 -13.59 9.76
C ALA A 56 0.78 -14.68 10.34
N ASP A 57 0.25 -15.88 10.58
CA ASP A 57 0.98 -16.97 11.22
C ASP A 57 1.98 -17.66 10.29
N THR A 58 3.26 -17.43 10.53
CA THR A 58 4.36 -18.02 9.76
C THR A 58 4.81 -19.40 10.25
N GLY A 59 4.21 -19.96 11.31
CA GLY A 59 4.55 -21.29 11.83
C GLY A 59 4.28 -21.55 13.33
N ASN A 60 3.64 -20.62 14.04
CA ASN A 60 3.26 -20.79 15.44
C ASN A 60 2.27 -21.96 15.59
N LEU A 61 1.26 -22.05 14.72
CA LEU A 61 0.33 -23.17 14.71
C LEU A 61 1.03 -24.48 14.35
N LYS A 62 2.05 -24.45 13.47
CA LYS A 62 2.89 -25.61 13.17
C LYS A 62 3.63 -26.11 14.42
N GLN A 63 4.25 -25.20 15.16
CA GLN A 63 4.95 -25.49 16.41
C GLN A 63 4.00 -26.03 17.48
N LEU A 64 2.79 -25.46 17.59
CA LEU A 64 1.77 -25.94 18.52
C LEU A 64 1.31 -27.36 18.18
N GLY A 65 1.11 -27.67 16.91
CA GLY A 65 0.79 -29.03 16.44
C GLY A 65 1.87 -30.04 16.83
N PHE A 66 3.14 -29.67 16.69
CA PHE A 66 4.27 -30.52 17.10
C PHE A 66 4.29 -30.77 18.61
N ILE A 67 4.17 -29.72 19.43
CA ILE A 67 4.18 -29.83 20.90
C ILE A 67 2.98 -30.64 21.41
N SER A 68 1.81 -30.46 20.81
CA SER A 68 0.58 -31.16 21.20
C SER A 68 0.45 -32.55 20.59
N ASN A 69 1.39 -32.97 19.74
CA ASN A 69 1.34 -34.20 18.95
C ASN A 69 0.03 -34.35 18.16
N ARG A 70 -0.48 -33.23 17.61
CA ARG A 70 -1.72 -33.18 16.83
C ARG A 70 -1.42 -32.90 15.37
N VAL A 71 -2.09 -33.67 14.50
CA VAL A 71 -2.14 -33.37 13.06
C VAL A 71 -3.19 -32.29 12.85
N LEU A 72 -2.75 -31.12 12.40
CA LEU A 72 -3.62 -29.99 12.09
C LEU A 72 -3.96 -29.97 10.60
N PRO A 73 -5.14 -29.44 10.21
CA PRO A 73 -5.56 -29.38 8.80
C PRO A 73 -4.56 -28.64 7.88
N VAL A 74 -3.79 -27.70 8.44
CA VAL A 74 -2.78 -26.92 7.72
C VAL A 74 -1.57 -27.74 7.23
N PHE A 75 -1.44 -28.99 7.72
CA PHE A 75 -0.41 -29.93 7.25
C PHE A 75 -0.89 -30.83 6.12
N LEU A 76 -2.18 -30.79 5.80
CA LEU A 76 -2.82 -31.62 4.80
C LEU A 76 -3.02 -30.82 3.50
N PRO A 77 -3.13 -31.50 2.35
CA PRO A 77 -3.61 -30.89 1.11
C PRO A 77 -4.89 -30.07 1.32
N PRO A 78 -5.04 -28.92 0.63
CA PRO A 78 -4.19 -28.41 -0.46
C PRO A 78 -2.97 -27.58 0.00
N TYR A 79 -2.74 -27.44 1.31
CA TYR A 79 -1.77 -26.48 1.85
C TYR A 79 -0.31 -26.91 1.61
N GLY A 80 0.41 -26.07 0.87
CA GLY A 80 1.83 -26.25 0.54
C GLY A 80 2.11 -27.07 -0.72
N GLU A 81 1.07 -27.48 -1.46
CA GLU A 81 1.25 -28.23 -2.72
C GLU A 81 2.07 -27.45 -3.75
N ASN A 82 1.89 -26.13 -3.82
CA ASN A 82 2.60 -25.29 -4.79
C ASN A 82 3.97 -24.78 -4.29
N PHE A 83 4.37 -25.14 -3.07
CA PHE A 83 5.61 -24.67 -2.46
C PHE A 83 6.53 -25.84 -2.15
N LEU A 84 7.45 -26.13 -3.07
CA LEU A 84 8.43 -27.23 -2.97
C LEU A 84 7.81 -28.60 -2.68
N ASN A 85 6.51 -28.78 -2.96
CA ASN A 85 5.71 -29.97 -2.64
C ASN A 85 5.79 -30.40 -1.16
N GLN A 86 5.90 -29.45 -0.23
CA GLN A 86 5.93 -29.72 1.20
C GLN A 86 4.94 -28.83 1.95
N SER A 87 4.24 -29.39 2.95
CA SER A 87 3.33 -28.61 3.77
C SER A 87 4.11 -27.54 4.54
N THR A 88 3.82 -26.27 4.22
CA THR A 88 4.47 -25.11 4.85
C THR A 88 4.10 -25.01 6.32
N GLY A 89 2.98 -25.62 6.73
CA GLY A 89 2.35 -25.43 8.03
C GLY A 89 1.75 -24.04 8.20
N ARG A 90 1.46 -23.37 7.08
CA ARG A 90 0.79 -22.07 6.99
C ARG A 90 -0.52 -22.26 6.24
N CYS A 91 -1.52 -21.41 6.52
CA CYS A 91 -2.82 -21.46 5.84
C CYS A 91 -2.77 -20.86 4.43
N SER A 92 -1.79 -21.27 3.64
CA SER A 92 -1.55 -20.85 2.26
C SER A 92 -0.72 -21.92 1.54
N ASN A 93 -0.83 -21.94 0.21
CA ASN A 93 -0.04 -22.84 -0.65
C ASN A 93 1.41 -22.36 -0.87
N GLY A 94 1.85 -21.31 -0.16
CA GLY A 94 3.20 -20.78 -0.25
C GLY A 94 3.47 -19.65 0.74
N ARG A 95 4.04 -18.55 0.24
CA ARG A 95 4.38 -17.36 1.05
C ARG A 95 3.13 -16.57 1.46
N LEU A 96 3.16 -16.00 2.65
CA LEU A 96 2.17 -15.06 3.17
C LEU A 96 2.56 -13.63 2.80
N ILE A 97 1.62 -12.69 2.88
CA ILE A 97 1.87 -11.27 2.58
C ILE A 97 3.05 -10.70 3.37
N ILE A 98 3.19 -11.14 4.63
CA ILE A 98 4.28 -10.74 5.53
C ILE A 98 5.66 -11.18 5.03
N ASP A 99 5.78 -12.30 4.31
CA ASP A 99 7.06 -12.70 3.72
C ASP A 99 7.47 -11.73 2.61
N PHE A 100 6.52 -11.20 1.84
CA PHE A 100 6.81 -10.22 0.79
C PHE A 100 7.19 -8.88 1.40
N LEU A 101 6.49 -8.44 2.44
CA LEU A 101 6.79 -7.20 3.16
C LEU A 101 8.16 -7.27 3.86
N GLY A 102 8.48 -8.39 4.51
CA GLY A 102 9.78 -8.62 5.12
C GLY A 102 10.90 -8.62 4.10
N ASN A 103 10.74 -9.35 2.99
CA ASN A 103 11.72 -9.35 1.91
C ASN A 103 11.92 -7.97 1.31
N PHE A 104 10.84 -7.22 1.08
CA PHE A 104 10.94 -5.86 0.54
C PHE A 104 11.64 -4.93 1.52
N SER A 105 11.21 -4.90 2.79
CA SER A 105 11.80 -4.02 3.82
C SER A 105 13.26 -4.32 4.09
N ILE A 106 13.65 -5.60 4.15
CA ILE A 106 15.03 -6.02 4.43
C ILE A 106 15.92 -5.82 3.20
N SER A 107 15.44 -6.21 2.01
CA SER A 107 16.21 -6.08 0.77
C SER A 107 16.46 -4.62 0.42
N LEU A 108 15.44 -3.74 0.53
CA LEU A 108 15.61 -2.32 0.27
C LEU A 108 16.61 -1.67 1.24
N CYS A 109 16.61 -2.13 2.50
CA CYS A 109 17.58 -1.67 3.49
C CYS A 109 19.01 -2.16 3.23
N CYS A 110 19.21 -3.39 2.76
CA CYS A 110 20.55 -3.89 2.43
C CYS A 110 21.14 -3.27 1.16
N ILE A 111 20.31 -2.67 0.30
CA ILE A 111 20.74 -2.05 -0.97
C ILE A 111 21.05 -0.55 -0.78
N LEU A 112 20.51 0.08 0.26
CA LEU A 112 20.79 1.46 0.67
C LEU A 112 21.96 1.52 1.65
#